data_AF-A0A9X3HZQ5-F1
#
_entry.id   AF-A0A9X3HZQ5-F1
#
_cell.length_a   1.000
_cell.length_b   1.000
_cell.length_c   1.000
_cell.angle_alpha   90.00
_cell.angle_beta   90.00
_cell.angle_gamma   90.00
#
_symmetry.space_group_name_H-M   'P 1'
#
loop_
_entity.id
_entity.type
_entity.pdbx_description
1 polymer ?
#
loop_
_entity_poly.entity_id
_entity_poly.type
_entity_poly.pdbx_seq_one_letter_code
_entity_poly.pdbx_strand_id
1 'polypeptide(L)'
;MSHYEAPIRKPLVLGDKTYHDVTVDVAAPVEGRANKSWWIVFSIALVAFLWGLGCIIYTVSTGIGTWGLNRTVGWAWDITNFVWWVGIGHAGTLISAVLLLFRQKWRMAINRSAEAMTIFSVVQAGLFPIIHMGRPWLAYWVLPIPNQFGSLWVNFNSPLLWDVFAISTYLSVSLVFWWTGLLPDFAMIRDRAVKPFQKHIYGILSFGWSGRAKDWQRFEEVSLVLAGLATPLVLSVHTIVSFDFATSVIPGWHTTIFPPYFVAGAIFSGFAMVNTLLIIMRKVSNLEDYITIQHIELMNIVIMITGSIVGVAYITELFMAWYSGVEYEQYAFLNRATGPYWWAYWSMMTCNVFSPQFMWFKKLRTSIMFSFFISIVVNIGMWFERFVIIVTSLHRDYLPSSWTMFSPTFVDIGIFIGTIGFFFVLFLLYARTFPVIAQAEVKTILKASGDRYKKLRAEHGDHVDHVNPNPVGKEPAVNKAEGWIKRGEFEAKREHEPTTHTEGLTNSEIDRDKIDEMLHRIGIFDPGTESADDLQKLNGVGPVMEQRLHQVGIYTYAQVSNLSFEDYTLLDRVIENFPTADNRGDWNQQANELKSK
;
A
#
# COMPACT_ATOMS: atom_id res chain seq x y z
N MET A 1 3.29 23.46 25.39
CA MET A 1 4.33 23.86 24.41
C MET A 1 3.60 24.31 23.15
N SER A 2 3.81 25.54 22.71
CA SER A 2 3.31 26.02 21.41
C SER A 2 3.89 25.15 20.29
N HIS A 3 3.02 24.66 19.43
CA HIS A 3 3.39 23.80 18.31
C HIS A 3 3.74 24.70 17.12
N TYR A 4 4.99 24.73 16.67
CA TYR A 4 5.40 25.60 15.56
C TYR A 4 5.39 24.85 14.22
N GLU A 5 4.33 25.03 13.41
CA GLU A 5 4.30 24.51 12.04
C GLU A 5 4.12 25.64 11.01
N ALA A 6 4.94 25.61 9.96
CA ALA A 6 4.84 26.59 8.88
C ALA A 6 3.50 26.48 8.13
N PRO A 7 2.79 27.60 7.89
CA PRO A 7 1.47 27.61 7.22
C PRO A 7 1.54 27.21 5.74
N ILE A 8 2.74 27.18 5.15
CA ILE A 8 2.97 26.82 3.75
C ILE A 8 2.69 25.33 3.47
N ARG A 9 2.76 24.47 4.50
CA ARG A 9 2.63 23.01 4.31
C ARG A 9 1.17 22.62 4.11
N LYS A 10 0.88 21.93 3.00
CA LYS A 10 -0.43 21.32 2.74
C LYS A 10 -0.75 20.17 3.72
N PRO A 11 -2.03 19.85 3.93
CA PRO A 11 -2.43 18.70 4.75
C PRO A 11 -2.10 17.37 4.04
N LEU A 12 -1.69 16.38 4.84
CA LEU A 12 -1.34 15.03 4.38
C LEU A 12 -2.50 14.05 4.55
N VAL A 13 -3.43 14.33 5.48
CA VAL A 13 -4.66 13.58 5.70
C VAL A 13 -5.85 14.50 5.45
N LEU A 14 -6.74 14.10 4.57
CA LEU A 14 -7.93 14.87 4.16
C LEU A 14 -9.19 14.37 4.89
N GLY A 15 -10.29 15.12 4.78
CA GLY A 15 -11.62 14.66 5.22
C GLY A 15 -11.90 14.78 6.73
N ASP A 16 -11.17 15.65 7.44
CA ASP A 16 -11.38 15.96 8.87
C ASP A 16 -11.44 14.73 9.81
N LYS A 17 -10.69 13.68 9.44
CA LYS A 17 -10.68 12.36 10.09
C LYS A 17 -10.19 12.39 11.54
N THR A 18 -10.79 11.54 12.36
CA THR A 18 -10.43 11.27 13.76
C THR A 18 -9.53 10.04 13.90
N TYR A 19 -8.96 9.79 15.08
CA TYR A 19 -8.21 8.56 15.34
C TYR A 19 -9.05 7.29 15.13
N HIS A 20 -10.35 7.35 15.41
CA HIS A 20 -11.26 6.25 15.19
C HIS A 20 -11.45 5.99 13.70
N ASP A 21 -11.71 7.05 12.93
CA ASP A 21 -11.93 6.97 11.48
C ASP A 21 -10.72 6.35 10.77
N VAL A 22 -9.49 6.74 11.17
CA VAL A 22 -8.26 6.14 10.61
C VAL A 22 -8.23 4.62 10.81
N THR A 23 -8.59 4.15 12.00
CA THR A 23 -8.60 2.70 12.26
C THR A 23 -9.72 2.01 11.51
N VAL A 24 -10.92 2.60 11.44
CA VAL A 24 -12.06 2.01 10.72
C VAL A 24 -11.75 1.90 9.23
N ASP A 25 -11.30 2.97 8.60
CA ASP A 25 -11.02 3.00 7.16
C ASP A 25 -9.95 1.97 6.77
N VAL A 26 -8.89 1.82 7.58
CA VAL A 26 -7.80 0.87 7.28
C VAL A 26 -8.16 -0.57 7.66
N ALA A 27 -8.99 -0.79 8.69
CA ALA A 27 -9.42 -2.13 9.09
C ALA A 27 -10.56 -2.67 8.21
N ALA A 28 -11.41 -1.80 7.64
CA ALA A 28 -12.58 -2.20 6.86
C ALA A 28 -12.25 -3.14 5.68
N PRO A 29 -11.19 -2.92 4.88
CA PRO A 29 -10.76 -3.89 3.89
C PRO A 29 -10.42 -5.26 4.50
N VAL A 30 -9.75 -5.30 5.65
CA VAL A 30 -9.32 -6.56 6.29
C VAL A 30 -10.50 -7.33 6.91
N GLU A 31 -11.45 -6.62 7.51
CA GLU A 31 -12.62 -7.20 8.17
C GLU A 31 -13.73 -7.63 7.18
N GLY A 32 -13.86 -6.89 6.07
CA GLY A 32 -14.89 -7.11 5.05
C GLY A 32 -14.67 -8.35 4.17
N ARG A 33 -15.67 -8.65 3.31
CA ARG A 33 -15.54 -9.66 2.26
C ARG A 33 -14.90 -9.05 1.00
N ALA A 34 -14.15 -9.87 0.26
CA ALA A 34 -13.59 -9.47 -1.03
C ALA A 34 -14.71 -9.23 -2.05
N ASN A 35 -14.61 -8.14 -2.81
CA ASN A 35 -15.57 -7.82 -3.86
C ASN A 35 -15.32 -8.66 -5.13
N LYS A 36 -16.25 -8.60 -6.09
CA LYS A 36 -16.17 -9.35 -7.36
C LYS A 36 -14.91 -8.98 -8.17
N SER A 37 -14.55 -7.70 -8.18
CA SER A 37 -13.36 -7.21 -8.90
C SER A 37 -12.07 -7.83 -8.36
N TRP A 38 -11.94 -7.97 -7.04
CA TRP A 38 -10.79 -8.65 -6.43
C TRP A 38 -10.68 -10.09 -6.88
N TRP A 39 -11.79 -10.85 -6.88
CA TRP A 39 -11.79 -12.25 -7.36
C TRP A 39 -11.42 -12.36 -8.83
N ILE A 40 -11.90 -11.45 -9.70
CA ILE A 40 -11.53 -11.44 -11.12
C ILE A 40 -10.02 -11.25 -11.28
N VAL A 41 -9.45 -10.22 -10.64
CA VAL A 41 -8.02 -9.91 -10.76
C VAL A 41 -7.16 -11.02 -10.13
N PHE A 42 -7.59 -11.55 -8.98
CA PHE A 42 -6.93 -12.66 -8.31
C PHE A 42 -6.90 -13.92 -9.20
N SER A 43 -8.02 -14.27 -9.84
CA SER A 43 -8.08 -15.40 -10.77
C SER A 43 -7.18 -15.21 -11.98
N ILE A 44 -7.12 -14.00 -12.56
CA ILE A 44 -6.20 -13.70 -13.67
C ILE A 44 -4.74 -13.87 -13.24
N ALA A 45 -4.36 -13.30 -12.09
CA ALA A 45 -3.02 -13.40 -11.55
C ALA A 45 -2.65 -14.87 -11.21
N LEU A 46 -3.60 -15.63 -10.66
CA LEU A 46 -3.43 -17.04 -10.33
C LEU A 46 -3.22 -17.90 -11.59
N VAL A 47 -4.00 -17.67 -12.65
CA VAL A 47 -3.83 -18.39 -13.93
C VAL A 47 -2.46 -18.09 -14.54
N ALA A 48 -2.04 -16.82 -14.55
CA ALA A 48 -0.70 -16.44 -15.02
C ALA A 48 0.41 -17.11 -14.19
N PHE A 49 0.28 -17.14 -12.86
CA PHE A 49 1.20 -17.83 -11.96
C PHE A 49 1.28 -19.33 -12.25
N LEU A 50 0.14 -20.02 -12.36
CA LEU A 50 0.10 -21.46 -12.60
C LEU A 50 0.69 -21.83 -13.97
N TRP A 51 0.45 -21.01 -14.99
CA TRP A 51 1.07 -21.19 -16.30
C TRP A 51 2.60 -21.01 -16.24
N GLY A 52 3.06 -19.98 -15.52
CA GLY A 52 4.48 -19.77 -15.25
C GLY A 52 5.13 -20.92 -14.49
N LEU A 53 4.47 -21.45 -13.46
CA LEU A 53 4.93 -22.62 -12.71
C LEU A 53 5.05 -23.85 -13.60
N GLY A 54 4.09 -24.06 -14.51
CA GLY A 54 4.18 -25.10 -15.54
C GLY A 54 5.40 -24.93 -16.44
N CYS A 55 5.71 -23.71 -16.86
CA CYS A 55 6.91 -23.40 -17.65
C CYS A 55 8.20 -23.70 -16.87
N ILE A 56 8.26 -23.35 -15.58
CA ILE A 56 9.42 -23.61 -14.71
C ILE A 56 9.64 -25.12 -14.55
N ILE A 57 8.58 -25.89 -14.26
CA ILE A 57 8.67 -27.35 -14.09
C ILE A 57 9.13 -28.00 -15.39
N TYR A 58 8.61 -27.54 -16.54
CA TYR A 58 9.04 -28.00 -17.85
C TYR A 58 10.54 -27.76 -18.05
N THR A 59 11.04 -26.53 -17.86
CA THR A 59 12.45 -26.19 -18.10
C THR A 59 13.41 -26.94 -17.18
N VAL A 60 13.05 -27.09 -15.91
CA VAL A 60 13.89 -27.81 -14.93
C VAL A 60 13.93 -29.31 -15.25
N SER A 61 12.85 -29.89 -15.76
CA SER A 61 12.79 -31.32 -16.11
C SER A 61 13.40 -31.66 -17.47
N THR A 62 13.31 -30.77 -18.47
CA THR A 62 13.83 -31.03 -19.83
C THR A 62 15.19 -30.38 -20.10
N GLY A 63 15.58 -29.38 -19.32
CA GLY A 63 16.85 -28.66 -19.42
C GLY A 63 16.72 -27.22 -19.96
N ILE A 64 17.74 -26.41 -19.62
CA ILE A 64 17.85 -24.97 -19.94
C ILE A 64 17.88 -24.68 -21.45
N GLY A 65 18.25 -25.66 -22.29
CA GLY A 65 18.26 -25.50 -23.75
C GLY A 65 16.88 -25.25 -24.39
N THR A 66 15.79 -25.30 -23.61
CA THR A 66 14.45 -24.87 -24.03
C THR A 66 14.26 -23.35 -24.04
N TRP A 67 15.14 -22.61 -23.34
CA TRP A 67 15.23 -21.16 -23.42
C TRP A 67 15.89 -20.72 -24.72
N GLY A 68 15.66 -19.46 -25.12
CA GLY A 68 16.26 -18.84 -26.30
C GLY A 68 17.74 -18.50 -26.17
N LEU A 69 18.43 -19.08 -25.17
CA LEU A 69 19.84 -18.84 -24.91
C LEU A 69 20.73 -19.42 -26.03
N ASN A 70 21.91 -18.83 -26.17
CA ASN A 70 22.91 -19.26 -27.13
C ASN A 70 24.23 -19.56 -26.41
N ARG A 71 25.13 -20.32 -27.05
CA ARG A 71 26.49 -20.54 -26.51
C ARG A 71 27.27 -19.23 -26.32
N THR A 72 26.99 -18.19 -27.11
CA THR A 72 27.60 -16.85 -26.94
C THR A 72 26.81 -16.01 -25.94
N VAL A 73 25.48 -15.94 -26.11
CA VAL A 73 24.59 -15.20 -25.21
C VAL A 73 24.03 -16.16 -24.17
N GLY A 74 24.86 -16.45 -23.15
CA GLY A 74 24.51 -17.38 -22.06
C GLY A 74 23.54 -16.79 -21.03
N TRP A 75 23.34 -15.47 -21.06
CA TRP A 75 22.45 -14.72 -20.18
C TRP A 75 21.64 -13.73 -21.00
N ALA A 76 20.33 -13.69 -20.75
CA ALA A 76 19.41 -12.77 -21.41
C ALA A 76 18.20 -12.50 -20.50
N TRP A 77 17.04 -13.08 -20.80
CA TRP A 77 15.78 -12.79 -20.08
C TRP A 77 15.81 -13.20 -18.62
N ASP A 78 16.47 -14.30 -18.30
CA ASP A 78 16.69 -14.80 -16.94
C ASP A 78 17.29 -13.75 -16.01
N ILE A 79 18.52 -13.32 -16.29
CA ILE A 79 19.21 -12.33 -15.45
C ILE A 79 18.64 -10.92 -15.65
N THR A 80 18.06 -10.60 -16.83
CA THR A 80 17.37 -9.33 -17.05
C THR A 80 16.21 -9.17 -16.06
N ASN A 81 15.38 -10.20 -15.94
CA ASN A 81 14.22 -10.20 -15.05
C ASN A 81 14.64 -10.24 -13.58
N PHE A 82 15.70 -10.99 -13.26
CA PHE A 82 16.33 -10.98 -11.95
C PHE A 82 16.69 -9.56 -11.49
N VAL A 83 17.54 -8.85 -12.25
CA VAL A 83 18.00 -7.50 -11.88
C VAL A 83 16.84 -6.50 -11.87
N TRP A 84 15.86 -6.68 -12.76
CA TRP A 84 14.65 -5.85 -12.79
C TRP A 84 13.79 -6.03 -11.52
N TRP A 85 13.54 -7.25 -11.08
CA TRP A 85 12.79 -7.53 -9.85
C TRP A 85 13.52 -7.08 -8.58
N VAL A 86 14.85 -7.26 -8.50
CA VAL A 86 15.67 -6.70 -7.42
C VAL A 86 15.56 -5.17 -7.41
N GLY A 87 15.69 -4.54 -8.59
CA GLY A 87 15.58 -3.09 -8.75
C GLY A 87 14.23 -2.55 -8.25
N ILE A 88 13.11 -3.19 -8.61
CA ILE A 88 11.78 -2.83 -8.11
C ILE A 88 11.72 -2.88 -6.58
N GLY A 89 12.35 -3.89 -5.98
CA GLY A 89 12.32 -4.09 -4.53
C GLY A 89 12.97 -2.96 -3.74
N HIS A 90 13.98 -2.28 -4.28
CA HIS A 90 14.73 -1.28 -3.54
C HIS A 90 13.93 -0.02 -3.17
N ALA A 91 12.91 0.34 -3.94
CA ALA A 91 12.11 1.52 -3.63
C ALA A 91 11.36 1.41 -2.30
N GLY A 92 10.86 0.22 -1.93
CA GLY A 92 10.13 0.05 -0.68
C GLY A 92 10.98 0.29 0.54
N THR A 93 12.17 -0.32 0.58
CA THR A 93 13.15 -0.10 1.66
C THR A 93 13.72 1.32 1.67
N LEU A 94 13.84 1.98 0.52
CA LEU A 94 14.22 3.39 0.49
C LEU A 94 13.13 4.27 1.12
N ILE A 95 11.85 4.01 0.77
CA ILE A 95 10.71 4.72 1.34
C ILE A 95 10.65 4.52 2.86
N SER A 96 10.82 3.30 3.36
CA SER A 96 10.70 3.04 4.79
C SER A 96 11.94 3.40 5.61
N ALA A 97 13.15 3.30 5.05
CA ALA A 97 14.40 3.59 5.76
C ALA A 97 14.94 5.01 5.47
N VAL A 98 15.23 5.35 4.21
CA VAL A 98 15.89 6.61 3.86
C VAL A 98 15.00 7.82 4.15
N LEU A 99 13.72 7.75 3.82
CA LEU A 99 12.79 8.84 4.15
C LEU A 99 12.55 8.98 5.66
N LEU A 100 12.71 7.89 6.43
CA LEU A 100 12.68 7.92 7.88
C LEU A 100 13.89 8.67 8.43
N LEU A 101 15.10 8.41 7.91
CA LEU A 101 16.32 9.14 8.27
C LEU A 101 16.19 10.64 7.96
N PHE A 102 15.59 11.00 6.82
CA PHE A 102 15.29 12.39 6.47
C PHE A 102 14.03 12.95 7.15
N ARG A 103 13.43 12.21 8.09
CA ARG A 103 12.24 12.58 8.86
C ARG A 103 11.08 13.09 7.99
N GLN A 104 10.93 12.53 6.81
CA GLN A 104 9.88 12.90 5.87
C GLN A 104 8.55 12.30 6.33
N LYS A 105 7.58 13.16 6.69
CA LYS A 105 6.29 12.73 7.26
C LYS A 105 5.32 12.12 6.24
N TRP A 106 5.48 12.42 4.95
CA TRP A 106 4.58 11.91 3.89
C TRP A 106 4.75 10.40 3.64
N ARG A 107 5.86 9.80 4.05
CA ARG A 107 6.07 8.35 3.89
C ARG A 107 5.09 7.49 4.68
N MET A 108 4.51 8.01 5.78
CA MET A 108 3.70 7.23 6.74
C MET A 108 2.45 6.59 6.10
N ALA A 109 1.90 7.18 5.03
CA ALA A 109 0.76 6.63 4.30
C ALA A 109 1.15 5.56 3.27
N ILE A 110 2.45 5.38 3.01
CA ILE A 110 2.97 4.56 1.90
C ILE A 110 3.84 3.40 2.42
N ASN A 111 4.63 3.62 3.48
CA ASN A 111 5.66 2.73 4.02
C ASN A 111 5.26 1.25 3.94
N ARG A 112 4.10 0.92 4.50
CA ARG A 112 3.66 -0.45 4.69
C ARG A 112 3.40 -1.19 3.37
N SER A 113 2.72 -0.54 2.42
CA SER A 113 2.51 -1.09 1.07
C SER A 113 3.81 -1.19 0.27
N ALA A 114 4.75 -0.26 0.50
CA ALA A 114 6.04 -0.24 -0.19
C ALA A 114 6.97 -1.36 0.32
N GLU A 115 7.01 -1.61 1.62
CA GLU A 115 7.74 -2.75 2.20
C GLU A 115 7.20 -4.11 1.74
N ALA A 116 5.87 -4.25 1.64
CA ALA A 116 5.26 -5.46 1.09
C ALA A 116 5.66 -5.69 -0.37
N MET A 117 5.70 -4.62 -1.18
CA MET A 117 6.20 -4.68 -2.55
C MET A 117 7.67 -5.17 -2.59
N THR A 118 8.54 -4.67 -1.71
CA THR A 118 9.94 -5.16 -1.62
C THR A 118 10.00 -6.66 -1.37
N ILE A 119 9.29 -7.15 -0.35
CA ILE A 119 9.37 -8.57 0.03
C ILE A 119 8.89 -9.45 -1.13
N PHE A 120 7.77 -9.11 -1.74
CA PHE A 120 7.21 -9.92 -2.82
C PHE A 120 8.04 -9.84 -4.09
N SER A 121 8.65 -8.71 -4.41
CA SER A 121 9.54 -8.58 -5.58
C SER A 121 10.86 -9.32 -5.37
N VAL A 122 11.44 -9.27 -4.16
CA VAL A 122 12.68 -10.00 -3.84
C VAL A 122 12.44 -11.52 -3.86
N VAL A 123 11.25 -11.99 -3.45
CA VAL A 123 10.86 -13.39 -3.63
C VAL A 123 10.82 -13.76 -5.12
N GLN A 124 10.31 -12.88 -6.00
CA GLN A 124 10.35 -13.13 -7.45
C GLN A 124 11.78 -13.17 -7.98
N ALA A 125 12.61 -12.21 -7.56
CA ALA A 125 14.02 -12.16 -7.94
C ALA A 125 14.76 -13.43 -7.54
N GLY A 126 14.57 -13.91 -6.30
CA GLY A 126 15.24 -15.10 -5.77
C GLY A 126 14.91 -16.41 -6.49
N LEU A 127 13.88 -16.45 -7.33
CA LEU A 127 13.59 -17.60 -8.18
C LEU A 127 14.61 -17.74 -9.32
N PHE A 128 15.06 -16.64 -9.92
CA PHE A 128 15.90 -16.68 -11.12
C PHE A 128 17.29 -17.29 -10.88
N PRO A 129 18.03 -16.98 -9.79
CA PRO A 129 19.31 -17.62 -9.48
C PRO A 129 19.24 -19.15 -9.36
N ILE A 130 18.06 -19.69 -9.03
CA ILE A 130 17.84 -21.14 -8.93
C ILE A 130 17.39 -21.71 -10.27
N ILE A 131 16.40 -21.09 -10.93
CA ILE A 131 15.80 -21.63 -12.15
C ILE A 131 16.77 -21.58 -13.32
N HIS A 132 17.67 -20.59 -13.40
CA HIS A 132 18.65 -20.53 -14.49
C HIS A 132 19.79 -21.55 -14.35
N MET A 133 19.87 -22.30 -13.25
CA MET A 133 20.93 -23.27 -13.04
C MET A 133 20.74 -24.48 -13.95
N GLY A 134 21.82 -24.99 -14.55
CA GLY A 134 21.76 -26.28 -15.25
C GLY A 134 21.50 -27.47 -14.33
N ARG A 135 21.85 -27.37 -13.04
CA ARG A 135 21.63 -28.41 -12.01
C ARG A 135 21.15 -27.78 -10.69
N PRO A 136 19.88 -27.36 -10.59
CA PRO A 136 19.38 -26.62 -9.43
C PRO A 136 19.40 -27.43 -8.13
N TRP A 137 19.32 -28.77 -8.19
CA TRP A 137 19.38 -29.63 -7.00
C TRP A 137 20.73 -29.62 -6.26
N LEU A 138 21.78 -29.07 -6.86
CA LEU A 138 23.10 -28.87 -6.24
C LEU A 138 23.33 -27.45 -5.73
N ALA A 139 22.30 -26.59 -5.72
CA ALA A 139 22.42 -25.19 -5.30
C ALA A 139 23.02 -25.01 -3.89
N TYR A 140 22.82 -25.99 -3.00
CA TYR A 140 23.36 -25.94 -1.64
C TYR A 140 24.89 -25.93 -1.56
N TRP A 141 25.61 -26.34 -2.61
CA TRP A 141 27.08 -26.25 -2.68
C TRP A 141 27.61 -24.82 -2.74
N VAL A 142 26.76 -23.84 -3.07
CA VAL A 142 27.13 -22.43 -3.06
C VAL A 142 27.32 -21.91 -1.63
N LEU A 143 26.71 -22.56 -0.64
CA LEU A 143 26.83 -22.17 0.76
C LEU A 143 28.13 -22.74 1.38
N PRO A 144 28.86 -21.95 2.18
CA PRO A 144 30.07 -22.42 2.86
C PRO A 144 29.68 -23.30 4.06
N ILE A 145 29.31 -24.56 3.79
CA ILE A 145 28.90 -25.55 4.79
C ILE A 145 30.03 -26.58 4.96
N PRO A 146 30.50 -26.84 6.20
CA PRO A 146 31.42 -27.95 6.46
C PRO A 146 30.88 -29.26 5.91
N ASN A 147 31.70 -30.01 5.18
CA ASN A 147 31.25 -31.19 4.44
C ASN A 147 32.27 -32.34 4.46
N GLN A 148 31.80 -33.50 4.02
CA GLN A 148 32.54 -34.77 4.01
C GLN A 148 33.56 -34.89 2.86
N PHE A 149 33.69 -33.88 2.00
CA PHE A 149 34.59 -33.91 0.83
C PHE A 149 36.00 -33.39 1.16
N GLY A 150 36.47 -33.62 2.38
CA GLY A 150 37.76 -33.09 2.84
C GLY A 150 37.74 -31.58 3.05
N SER A 151 36.66 -31.04 3.64
CA SER A 151 36.47 -29.59 3.84
C SER A 151 36.59 -28.78 2.53
N LEU A 152 35.86 -29.20 1.49
CA LEU A 152 35.77 -28.45 0.24
C LEU A 152 34.96 -27.16 0.49
N TRP A 153 35.49 -26.01 0.09
CA TRP A 153 34.83 -24.71 0.24
C TRP A 153 34.61 -24.02 -1.11
N VAL A 154 33.79 -22.97 -1.09
CA VAL A 154 33.61 -22.05 -2.22
C VAL A 154 34.72 -21.00 -2.25
N ASN A 155 34.93 -20.39 -3.42
CA ASN A 155 35.74 -19.17 -3.51
C ASN A 155 34.89 -17.95 -3.13
N PHE A 156 35.50 -16.94 -2.51
CA PHE A 156 34.81 -15.70 -2.11
C PHE A 156 35.12 -14.51 -3.04
N ASN A 157 35.56 -14.79 -4.26
CA ASN A 157 35.94 -13.76 -5.24
C ASN A 157 34.86 -13.54 -6.31
N SER A 158 33.95 -14.50 -6.49
CA SER A 158 32.88 -14.42 -7.49
C SER A 158 31.75 -13.50 -7.01
N PRO A 159 31.35 -12.47 -7.80
CA PRO A 159 30.25 -11.60 -7.44
C PRO A 159 28.91 -12.35 -7.37
N LEU A 160 28.74 -13.46 -8.12
CA LEU A 160 27.57 -14.33 -8.00
C LEU A 160 27.41 -14.95 -6.61
N LEU A 161 28.52 -15.22 -5.89
CA LEU A 161 28.42 -15.67 -4.50
C LEU A 161 28.02 -14.51 -3.58
N TRP A 162 28.56 -13.31 -3.83
CA TRP A 162 28.18 -12.13 -3.08
C TRP A 162 26.69 -11.82 -3.24
N ASP A 163 26.12 -12.06 -4.42
CA ASP A 163 24.70 -11.91 -4.69
C ASP A 163 23.83 -12.83 -3.80
N VAL A 164 24.24 -14.10 -3.61
CA VAL A 164 23.56 -15.01 -2.67
C VAL A 164 23.51 -14.42 -1.26
N PHE A 165 24.62 -13.85 -0.77
CA PHE A 165 24.65 -13.20 0.53
C PHE A 165 23.84 -11.89 0.54
N ALA A 166 23.94 -11.08 -0.50
CA ALA A 166 23.25 -9.81 -0.62
C ALA A 166 21.73 -10.00 -0.59
N ILE A 167 21.18 -10.89 -1.42
CA ILE A 167 19.73 -11.10 -1.51
C ILE A 167 19.17 -11.82 -0.29
N SER A 168 19.87 -12.83 0.23
CA SER A 168 19.41 -13.54 1.43
C SER A 168 19.39 -12.63 2.66
N THR A 169 20.43 -11.81 2.85
CA THR A 169 20.46 -10.81 3.94
C THR A 169 19.44 -9.70 3.71
N TYR A 170 19.29 -9.22 2.47
CA TYR A 170 18.31 -8.20 2.12
C TYR A 170 16.88 -8.65 2.40
N LEU A 171 16.51 -9.85 1.98
CA LEU A 171 15.18 -10.41 2.26
C LEU A 171 14.96 -10.59 3.77
N SER A 172 15.95 -11.14 4.47
CA SER A 172 15.86 -11.38 5.92
C SER A 172 15.68 -10.09 6.71
N VAL A 173 16.53 -9.08 6.46
CA VAL A 173 16.45 -7.77 7.13
C VAL A 173 15.15 -7.06 6.78
N SER A 174 14.74 -7.07 5.51
CA SER A 174 13.49 -6.44 5.07
C SER A 174 12.26 -7.09 5.72
N LEU A 175 12.25 -8.42 5.84
CA LEU A 175 11.15 -9.15 6.49
C LEU A 175 11.08 -8.82 7.98
N VAL A 176 12.21 -8.82 8.69
CA VAL A 176 12.25 -8.48 10.13
C VAL A 176 11.85 -7.02 10.35
N PHE A 177 12.31 -6.10 9.51
CA PHE A 177 11.97 -4.67 9.61
C PHE A 177 10.47 -4.43 9.42
N TRP A 178 9.90 -4.95 8.33
CA TRP A 178 8.48 -4.87 8.03
C TRP A 178 7.60 -5.55 9.08
N TRP A 179 7.99 -6.77 9.51
CA TRP A 179 7.25 -7.53 10.52
C TRP A 179 7.24 -6.83 11.88
N THR A 180 8.37 -6.24 12.28
CA THR A 180 8.44 -5.46 13.51
C THR A 180 7.47 -4.28 13.43
N GLY A 181 7.45 -3.56 12.31
CA GLY A 181 6.50 -2.46 12.07
C GLY A 181 5.02 -2.88 12.13
N LEU A 182 4.71 -4.14 11.81
CA LEU A 182 3.34 -4.70 11.80
C LEU A 182 2.80 -5.02 13.20
N LEU A 183 3.66 -5.20 14.22
CA LEU A 183 3.25 -5.60 15.58
C LEU A 183 2.11 -4.73 16.16
N PRO A 184 2.22 -3.38 16.20
CA PRO A 184 1.14 -2.55 16.72
C PRO A 184 -0.13 -2.60 15.85
N ASP A 185 0.00 -2.79 14.53
CA ASP A 185 -1.15 -2.83 13.64
C ASP A 185 -1.92 -4.16 13.75
N PHE A 186 -1.22 -5.28 13.92
CA PHE A 186 -1.87 -6.55 14.24
C PHE A 186 -2.57 -6.53 15.61
N ALA A 187 -2.00 -5.84 16.60
CA ALA A 187 -2.67 -5.64 17.87
C ALA A 187 -4.00 -4.87 17.70
N MET A 188 -4.03 -3.84 16.86
CA MET A 188 -5.28 -3.11 16.59
C MET A 188 -6.33 -3.99 15.89
N ILE A 189 -5.93 -4.86 14.96
CA ILE A 189 -6.86 -5.77 14.27
C ILE A 189 -7.33 -6.88 15.22
N ARG A 190 -6.47 -7.46 16.06
CA ARG A 190 -6.88 -8.53 17.00
C ARG A 190 -7.94 -8.03 17.99
N ASP A 191 -7.85 -6.76 18.39
CA ASP A 191 -8.73 -6.15 19.39
C ASP A 191 -10.09 -5.77 18.77
N ARG A 192 -10.16 -5.66 17.42
CA ARG A 192 -11.41 -5.48 16.67
C ARG A 192 -12.03 -6.77 16.14
N ALA A 193 -11.23 -7.81 15.93
CA ALA A 193 -11.69 -9.05 15.30
C ALA A 193 -12.83 -9.71 16.11
N VAL A 194 -14.03 -9.73 15.53
CA VAL A 194 -15.22 -10.33 16.14
C VAL A 194 -15.15 -11.87 16.13
N LYS A 195 -14.56 -12.45 15.07
CA LYS A 195 -14.50 -13.91 14.90
C LYS A 195 -13.37 -14.52 15.74
N PRO A 196 -13.63 -15.59 16.50
CA PRO A 196 -12.64 -16.18 17.40
C PRO A 196 -11.39 -16.69 16.65
N PHE A 197 -11.57 -17.25 15.46
CA PHE A 197 -10.47 -17.73 14.62
C PHE A 197 -9.54 -16.58 14.16
N GLN A 198 -10.11 -15.48 13.65
CA GLN A 198 -9.32 -14.32 13.22
C GLN A 198 -8.61 -13.67 14.42
N LYS A 199 -9.31 -13.52 15.54
CA LYS A 199 -8.75 -13.01 16.78
C LYS A 199 -7.57 -13.84 17.27
N HIS A 200 -7.66 -15.17 17.19
CA HIS A 200 -6.57 -16.06 17.56
C HIS A 200 -5.35 -15.89 16.65
N ILE A 201 -5.54 -15.84 15.32
CA ILE A 201 -4.45 -15.60 14.35
C ILE A 201 -3.74 -14.28 14.64
N TYR A 202 -4.46 -13.16 14.67
CA TYR A 202 -3.83 -11.85 14.94
C TYR A 202 -3.27 -11.74 16.36
N GLY A 203 -3.81 -12.51 17.32
CA GLY A 203 -3.25 -12.68 18.65
C GLY A 203 -1.84 -13.28 18.60
N ILE A 204 -1.65 -14.34 17.82
CA ILE A 204 -0.32 -14.96 17.60
C ILE A 204 0.60 -13.99 16.85
N LEU A 205 0.14 -13.38 15.75
CA LEU A 205 0.97 -12.52 14.91
C LEU A 205 1.43 -11.24 15.63
N SER A 206 0.66 -10.73 16.59
CA SER A 206 0.99 -9.51 17.34
C SER A 206 1.97 -9.71 18.50
N PHE A 207 2.41 -10.95 18.79
CA PHE A 207 3.31 -11.27 19.91
C PHE A 207 2.90 -10.68 21.27
N GLY A 208 1.60 -10.54 21.52
CA GLY A 208 1.09 -9.97 22.78
C GLY A 208 1.39 -8.47 22.96
N TRP A 209 1.60 -7.72 21.87
CA TRP A 209 1.87 -6.28 21.92
C TRP A 209 0.79 -5.51 22.69
N SER A 210 1.13 -4.97 23.87
CA SER A 210 0.19 -4.22 24.73
C SER A 210 0.26 -2.70 24.53
N GLY A 211 1.29 -2.20 23.82
CA GLY A 211 1.45 -0.76 23.55
C GLY A 211 1.84 0.10 24.75
N ARG A 212 2.66 -0.41 25.68
CA ARG A 212 3.11 0.36 26.86
C ARG A 212 4.21 1.35 26.48
N ALA A 213 4.43 2.38 27.31
CA ALA A 213 5.47 3.38 27.07
C ALA A 213 6.88 2.77 26.88
N LYS A 214 7.24 1.77 27.68
CA LYS A 214 8.53 1.05 27.54
C LYS A 214 8.64 0.28 26.21
N ASP A 215 7.53 -0.24 25.70
CA ASP A 215 7.51 -0.98 24.44
C ASP A 215 7.69 -0.01 23.27
N TRP A 216 6.99 1.13 23.28
CA TRP A 216 7.13 2.20 22.28
C TRP A 216 8.53 2.83 22.24
N GLN A 217 9.10 3.13 23.41
CA GLN A 217 10.47 3.68 23.48
C GLN A 217 11.49 2.76 22.79
N ARG A 218 11.39 1.44 23.02
CA ARG A 218 12.28 0.45 22.38
C ARG A 218 11.96 0.26 20.91
N PHE A 219 10.69 0.28 20.54
CA PHE A 219 10.25 0.14 19.16
C PHE A 219 10.77 1.27 18.26
N GLU A 220 10.72 2.52 18.72
CA GLU A 220 11.25 3.66 17.98
C GLU A 220 12.78 3.54 17.80
N GLU A 221 13.51 3.18 18.85
CA GLU A 221 14.97 2.98 18.79
C GLU A 221 15.34 1.86 17.80
N VAL A 222 14.68 0.71 17.88
CA VAL A 222 14.92 -0.42 16.97
C VAL A 222 14.59 -0.03 15.53
N SER A 223 13.50 0.70 15.30
CA SER A 223 13.11 1.15 13.96
C SER A 223 14.14 2.10 13.36
N LEU A 224 14.70 3.01 14.17
CA LEU A 224 15.78 3.92 13.75
C LEU A 224 17.08 3.16 13.43
N VAL A 225 17.47 2.20 14.28
CA VAL A 225 18.66 1.37 14.05
C VAL A 225 18.50 0.55 12.78
N LEU A 226 17.35 -0.12 12.59
CA LEU A 226 17.07 -0.90 11.39
C LEU A 226 17.03 -0.03 10.13
N ALA A 227 16.47 1.18 10.19
CA ALA A 227 16.52 2.13 9.07
C ALA A 227 17.97 2.55 8.74
N GLY A 228 18.80 2.77 9.77
CA GLY A 228 20.22 3.07 9.65
C GLY A 228 21.02 1.94 9.01
N LEU A 229 20.70 0.68 9.33
CA LEU A 229 21.34 -0.52 8.77
C LEU A 229 20.83 -0.88 7.37
N ALA A 230 19.53 -0.70 7.13
CA ALA A 230 18.89 -1.00 5.84
C ALA A 230 19.35 -0.05 4.74
N THR A 231 19.68 1.20 5.07
CA THR A 231 20.10 2.19 4.06
C THR A 231 21.41 1.79 3.34
N PRO A 232 22.52 1.48 4.04
CA PRO A 232 23.72 0.92 3.41
C PRO A 232 23.45 -0.40 2.69
N LEU A 233 22.58 -1.26 3.25
CA LEU A 233 22.24 -2.54 2.64
C LEU A 233 21.56 -2.37 1.28
N VAL A 234 20.62 -1.42 1.14
CA VAL A 234 19.97 -1.11 -0.14
C VAL A 234 20.99 -0.66 -1.19
N LEU A 235 21.93 0.20 -0.79
CA LEU A 235 22.98 0.67 -1.70
C LEU A 235 23.96 -0.46 -2.08
N SER A 236 24.33 -1.32 -1.13
CA SER A 236 25.30 -2.39 -1.36
C SER A 236 24.73 -3.55 -2.17
N VAL A 237 23.47 -3.95 -1.93
CA VAL A 237 22.84 -5.09 -2.63
C VAL A 237 22.80 -4.84 -4.14
N HIS A 238 22.27 -3.70 -4.56
CA HIS A 238 22.18 -3.39 -5.99
C HIS A 238 23.55 -3.06 -6.62
N THR A 239 24.50 -2.59 -5.81
CA THR A 239 25.91 -2.48 -6.21
C THR A 239 26.53 -3.84 -6.47
N ILE A 240 26.29 -4.83 -5.61
CA ILE A 240 26.77 -6.22 -5.77
C ILE A 240 26.20 -6.82 -7.05
N VAL A 241 24.90 -6.68 -7.29
CA VAL A 241 24.26 -7.09 -8.55
C VAL A 241 24.90 -6.38 -9.76
N SER A 242 25.28 -5.11 -9.64
CA SER A 242 26.00 -4.43 -10.72
C SER A 242 27.41 -4.98 -10.96
N PHE A 243 28.07 -5.51 -9.92
CA PHE A 243 29.41 -6.07 -10.02
C PHE A 243 29.46 -7.35 -10.85
N ASP A 244 28.35 -8.07 -11.00
CA ASP A 244 28.24 -9.20 -11.93
C ASP A 244 28.58 -8.80 -13.38
N PHE A 245 28.33 -7.53 -13.74
CA PHE A 245 28.66 -6.97 -15.05
C PHE A 245 29.94 -6.15 -14.98
N ALA A 246 30.04 -5.21 -14.04
CA ALA A 246 31.12 -4.22 -13.97
C ALA A 246 32.52 -4.84 -13.80
N THR A 247 32.61 -5.98 -13.12
CA THR A 247 33.88 -6.68 -12.87
C THR A 247 34.28 -7.61 -14.02
N SER A 248 33.42 -7.78 -15.02
CA SER A 248 33.73 -8.52 -16.23
C SER A 248 34.75 -7.76 -17.10
N VAL A 249 35.31 -8.44 -18.10
CA VAL A 249 36.22 -7.87 -19.10
C VAL A 249 35.51 -7.56 -20.42
N ILE A 250 34.19 -7.72 -20.49
CA ILE A 250 33.41 -7.55 -21.72
C ILE A 250 33.24 -6.06 -22.02
N PRO A 251 33.51 -5.61 -23.27
CA PRO A 251 33.34 -4.21 -23.62
C PRO A 251 31.86 -3.80 -23.52
N GLY A 252 31.60 -2.63 -22.96
CA GLY A 252 30.25 -2.17 -22.61
C GLY A 252 29.69 -2.73 -21.29
N TRP A 253 30.39 -3.65 -20.62
CA TRP A 253 30.14 -4.05 -19.23
C TRP A 253 31.23 -3.55 -18.27
N HIS A 254 32.50 -3.61 -18.69
CA HIS A 254 33.63 -3.20 -17.85
C HIS A 254 33.63 -1.67 -17.65
N THR A 255 32.97 -1.20 -16.60
CA THR A 255 32.88 0.23 -16.28
C THR A 255 32.71 0.48 -14.79
N THR A 256 33.21 1.61 -14.32
CA THR A 256 33.18 2.00 -12.90
C THR A 256 31.92 2.76 -12.52
N ILE A 257 31.11 3.20 -13.49
CA ILE A 257 29.89 3.97 -13.23
C ILE A 257 28.68 3.09 -12.88
N PHE A 258 28.74 1.79 -13.19
CA PHE A 258 27.63 0.86 -13.01
C PHE A 258 27.06 0.81 -11.58
N PRO A 259 27.86 0.72 -10.51
CA PRO A 259 27.31 0.66 -9.15
C PRO A 259 26.34 1.81 -8.79
N PRO A 260 26.74 3.09 -8.85
CA PRO A 260 25.80 4.19 -8.56
C PRO A 260 24.69 4.32 -9.62
N TYR A 261 24.98 4.02 -10.90
CA TYR A 261 24.01 4.08 -11.99
C TYR A 261 22.88 3.06 -11.81
N PHE A 262 23.22 1.80 -11.52
CA PHE A 262 22.25 0.73 -11.31
C PHE A 262 21.37 1.06 -10.10
N VAL A 263 21.95 1.59 -9.02
CA VAL A 263 21.20 2.04 -7.83
C VAL A 263 20.22 3.15 -8.20
N ALA A 264 20.64 4.17 -8.95
CA ALA A 264 19.75 5.24 -9.41
C ALA A 264 18.60 4.68 -10.28
N GLY A 265 18.91 3.75 -11.17
CA GLY A 265 17.93 3.03 -11.98
C GLY A 265 16.94 2.21 -11.14
N ALA A 266 17.40 1.53 -10.08
CA ALA A 266 16.53 0.79 -9.16
C ALA A 266 15.55 1.71 -8.42
N ILE A 267 16.01 2.88 -7.98
CA ILE A 267 15.12 3.87 -7.37
C ILE A 267 14.10 4.39 -8.40
N PHE A 268 14.55 4.66 -9.62
CA PHE A 268 13.69 5.14 -10.71
C PHE A 268 12.57 4.13 -11.07
N SER A 269 12.91 2.86 -11.34
CA SER A 269 11.91 1.81 -11.64
C SER A 269 11.05 1.48 -10.42
N GLY A 270 11.65 1.34 -9.24
CA GLY A 270 10.92 0.98 -8.03
C GLY A 270 9.87 2.03 -7.64
N PHE A 271 10.20 3.33 -7.67
CA PHE A 271 9.19 4.37 -7.41
C PHE A 271 8.09 4.41 -8.48
N ALA A 272 8.42 4.11 -9.74
CA ALA A 272 7.41 3.97 -10.78
C ALA A 272 6.45 2.81 -10.46
N MET A 273 6.96 1.66 -10.03
CA MET A 273 6.12 0.53 -9.60
C MET A 273 5.30 0.83 -8.32
N VAL A 274 5.86 1.52 -7.33
CA VAL A 274 5.09 1.97 -6.16
C VAL A 274 3.92 2.86 -6.62
N ASN A 275 4.19 3.80 -7.54
CA ASN A 275 3.17 4.72 -8.02
C ASN A 275 2.03 4.02 -8.76
N THR A 276 2.31 3.02 -9.62
CA THR A 276 1.25 2.23 -10.28
C THR A 276 0.38 1.52 -9.25
N LEU A 277 0.99 0.85 -8.27
CA LEU A 277 0.27 0.08 -7.24
C LEU A 277 -0.56 0.99 -6.34
N LEU A 278 -0.01 2.12 -5.88
CA LEU A 278 -0.72 3.05 -5.01
C LEU A 278 -1.90 3.73 -5.71
N ILE A 279 -1.79 4.06 -7.01
CA ILE A 279 -2.88 4.66 -7.78
C ILE A 279 -4.06 3.69 -7.93
N ILE A 280 -3.79 2.39 -8.08
CA ILE A 280 -4.84 1.37 -8.12
C ILE A 280 -5.41 1.16 -6.71
N MET A 281 -4.52 0.95 -5.72
CA MET A 281 -4.90 0.67 -4.34
C MET A 281 -5.79 1.77 -3.75
N ARG A 282 -5.42 3.05 -3.93
CA ARG A 282 -6.22 4.19 -3.41
C ARG A 282 -7.68 4.17 -3.86
N LYS A 283 -7.97 3.66 -5.07
CA LYS A 283 -9.32 3.57 -5.62
C LYS A 283 -10.02 2.26 -5.24
N VAL A 284 -9.30 1.14 -5.19
CA VAL A 284 -9.89 -0.16 -4.87
C VAL A 284 -10.22 -0.30 -3.39
N SER A 285 -9.39 0.25 -2.51
CA SER A 285 -9.58 0.18 -1.05
C SER A 285 -10.16 1.45 -0.44
N ASN A 286 -10.56 2.44 -1.26
CA ASN A 286 -11.13 3.73 -0.81
C ASN A 286 -10.25 4.50 0.19
N LEU A 287 -8.93 4.48 0.00
CA LEU A 287 -7.95 5.16 0.87
C LEU A 287 -7.45 6.49 0.29
N GLU A 288 -8.29 7.19 -0.47
CA GLU A 288 -7.90 8.42 -1.15
C GLU A 288 -7.67 9.62 -0.23
N ASP A 289 -8.26 9.62 0.96
CA ASP A 289 -8.04 10.63 2.00
C ASP A 289 -6.64 10.52 2.66
N TYR A 290 -6.02 9.34 2.56
CA TYR A 290 -4.67 9.06 3.07
C TYR A 290 -3.62 9.17 1.96
N ILE A 291 -3.90 8.56 0.81
CA ILE A 291 -3.02 8.58 -0.38
C ILE A 291 -3.47 9.73 -1.28
N THR A 292 -3.09 10.93 -0.84
CA THR A 292 -3.44 12.19 -1.49
C THR A 292 -2.62 12.45 -2.76
N ILE A 293 -3.05 13.42 -3.57
CA ILE A 293 -2.31 13.88 -4.75
C ILE A 293 -0.90 14.37 -4.39
N GLN A 294 -0.69 14.88 -3.17
CA GLN A 294 0.63 15.33 -2.72
C GLN A 294 1.62 14.17 -2.64
N HIS A 295 1.18 12.99 -2.20
CA HIS A 295 2.02 11.78 -2.18
C HIS A 295 2.46 11.41 -3.60
N ILE A 296 1.53 11.42 -4.56
CA ILE A 296 1.79 11.14 -5.97
C ILE A 296 2.74 12.18 -6.57
N GLU A 297 2.52 13.47 -6.30
CA GLU A 297 3.41 14.54 -6.78
C GLU A 297 4.83 14.39 -6.23
N LEU A 298 5.00 14.08 -4.93
CA LEU A 298 6.32 13.89 -4.33
C LEU A 298 7.04 12.67 -4.90
N MET A 299 6.35 11.55 -5.12
CA MET A 299 6.92 10.39 -5.79
C MET A 299 7.36 10.72 -7.22
N ASN A 300 6.55 11.47 -7.97
CA ASN A 300 6.91 11.91 -9.32
C ASN A 300 8.14 12.83 -9.33
N ILE A 301 8.33 13.66 -8.29
CA ILE A 301 9.55 14.47 -8.13
C ILE A 301 10.78 13.58 -7.93
N VAL A 302 10.68 12.53 -7.10
CA VAL A 302 11.77 11.56 -6.91
C VAL A 302 12.11 10.87 -8.23
N ILE A 303 11.09 10.38 -8.97
CA ILE A 303 11.24 9.77 -10.30
C ILE A 303 11.92 10.72 -11.29
N MET A 304 11.54 12.00 -11.28
CA MET A 304 12.14 13.03 -12.14
C MET A 304 13.63 13.21 -11.83
N ILE A 305 13.99 13.31 -10.56
CA ILE A 305 15.38 13.49 -10.12
C ILE A 305 16.22 12.27 -10.50
N THR A 306 15.77 11.06 -10.16
CA THR A 306 16.54 9.85 -10.45
C THR A 306 16.63 9.54 -11.93
N GLY A 307 15.56 9.80 -12.70
CA GLY A 307 15.58 9.72 -14.15
C GLY A 307 16.61 10.69 -14.78
N SER A 308 16.79 11.88 -14.21
CA SER A 308 17.83 12.80 -14.66
C SER A 308 19.25 12.31 -14.34
N ILE A 309 19.46 11.68 -13.18
CA ILE A 309 20.75 11.06 -12.81
C ILE A 309 21.09 9.91 -13.77
N VAL A 310 20.11 9.07 -14.09
CA VAL A 310 20.24 8.01 -15.10
C VAL A 310 20.60 8.60 -16.48
N GLY A 311 19.93 9.68 -16.88
CA GLY A 311 20.27 10.40 -18.12
C GLY A 311 21.70 10.92 -18.18
N VAL A 312 22.21 11.45 -17.06
CA VAL A 312 23.63 11.88 -16.95
C VAL A 312 24.58 10.69 -17.10
N ALA A 313 24.24 9.53 -16.52
CA ALA A 313 25.03 8.31 -16.65
C ALA A 313 25.11 7.84 -18.12
N TYR A 314 23.99 7.84 -18.86
CA TYR A 314 24.00 7.49 -20.29
C TYR A 314 24.91 8.40 -21.12
N ILE A 315 24.86 9.72 -20.89
CA ILE A 315 25.72 10.67 -21.60
C ILE A 315 27.19 10.44 -21.23
N THR A 316 27.46 10.11 -19.96
CA THR A 316 28.81 9.81 -19.47
C THR A 316 29.37 8.55 -20.14
N GLU A 317 28.56 7.50 -20.29
CA GLU A 317 28.97 6.28 -21.00
C GLU A 317 29.28 6.56 -22.48
N LEU A 318 28.40 7.30 -23.17
CA LEU A 318 28.63 7.69 -24.56
C LEU A 318 29.90 8.54 -24.71
N PHE A 319 30.11 9.48 -23.79
CA PHE A 319 31.30 10.32 -23.77
C PHE A 319 32.58 9.49 -23.54
N MET A 320 32.56 8.58 -22.55
CA MET A 320 33.70 7.74 -22.24
C MET A 320 34.01 6.74 -23.36
N ALA A 321 32.99 6.19 -24.02
CA ALA A 321 33.18 5.34 -25.20
C ALA A 321 33.88 6.08 -26.34
N TRP A 322 33.44 7.31 -26.63
CA TRP A 322 34.09 8.16 -27.62
C TRP A 322 35.52 8.56 -27.20
N TYR A 323 35.71 8.96 -25.94
CA TYR A 323 36.97 9.46 -25.39
C TYR A 323 38.03 8.37 -25.17
N SER A 324 37.64 7.14 -24.86
CA SER A 324 38.54 6.05 -24.47
C SER A 324 39.58 5.67 -25.53
N GLY A 325 39.25 5.83 -26.81
CA GLY A 325 40.11 5.42 -27.92
C GLY A 325 40.22 3.89 -28.12
N VAL A 326 39.50 3.09 -27.34
CA VAL A 326 39.42 1.63 -27.52
C VAL A 326 38.34 1.31 -28.54
N GLU A 327 38.73 0.74 -29.68
CA GLU A 327 37.82 0.44 -30.80
C GLU A 327 36.67 -0.49 -30.39
N TYR A 328 36.91 -1.45 -29.50
CA TYR A 328 35.86 -2.38 -29.02
C TYR A 328 34.76 -1.66 -28.22
N GLU A 329 35.12 -0.69 -27.37
CA GLU A 329 34.15 0.12 -26.62
C GLU A 329 33.36 1.02 -27.58
N GLN A 330 34.04 1.68 -28.51
CA GLN A 330 33.38 2.51 -29.53
C GLN A 330 32.41 1.68 -30.37
N TYR A 331 32.80 0.47 -30.79
CA TYR A 331 31.94 -0.43 -31.53
C TYR A 331 30.77 -0.96 -30.70
N ALA A 332 30.95 -1.24 -29.40
CA ALA A 332 29.86 -1.68 -28.54
C ALA A 332 28.72 -0.64 -28.48
N PHE A 333 29.04 0.64 -28.35
CA PHE A 333 28.02 1.71 -28.36
C PHE A 333 27.47 2.01 -29.76
N LEU A 334 28.27 1.86 -30.82
CA LEU A 334 27.78 1.92 -32.20
C LEU A 334 26.76 0.80 -32.47
N ASN A 335 27.06 -0.42 -32.00
CA ASN A 335 26.17 -1.58 -32.12
C ASN A 335 24.85 -1.35 -31.36
N ARG A 336 24.87 -0.70 -30.20
CA ARG A 336 23.64 -0.29 -29.50
C ARG A 336 22.80 0.68 -30.35
N ALA A 337 23.43 1.69 -30.93
CA ALA A 337 22.73 2.75 -31.67
C ALA A 337 22.19 2.31 -33.05
N THR A 338 22.97 1.55 -33.82
CA THR A 338 22.66 1.23 -35.23
C THR A 338 22.69 -0.26 -35.56
N GLY A 339 22.96 -1.14 -34.59
CA GLY A 339 22.99 -2.59 -34.77
C GLY A 339 21.60 -3.24 -34.81
N PRO A 340 21.51 -4.58 -34.79
CA PRO A 340 20.24 -5.29 -34.96
C PRO A 340 19.26 -5.10 -33.79
N TYR A 341 19.73 -4.62 -32.64
CA TYR A 341 18.91 -4.25 -31.47
C TYR A 341 18.67 -2.74 -31.34
N TRP A 342 18.81 -1.97 -32.42
CA TRP A 342 18.56 -0.51 -32.40
C TRP A 342 17.20 -0.16 -31.79
N TRP A 343 16.16 -0.94 -32.09
CA TRP A 343 14.79 -0.72 -31.59
C TRP A 343 14.70 -0.85 -30.06
N ALA A 344 15.52 -1.70 -29.44
CA ALA A 344 15.57 -1.85 -27.99
C ALA A 344 16.31 -0.67 -27.35
N TYR A 345 17.45 -0.26 -27.92
CA TYR A 345 18.21 0.89 -27.41
C TYR A 345 17.44 2.21 -27.57
N TRP A 346 16.88 2.50 -28.74
CA TRP A 346 16.14 3.74 -28.97
C TRP A 346 14.82 3.80 -28.20
N SER A 347 14.12 2.67 -28.03
CA SER A 347 12.92 2.65 -27.19
C SER A 347 13.27 2.86 -25.72
N MET A 348 14.33 2.22 -25.22
CA MET A 348 14.85 2.44 -23.87
C MET A 348 15.24 3.91 -23.63
N MET A 349 16.07 4.49 -24.50
CA MET A 349 16.49 5.88 -24.40
C MET A 349 15.30 6.83 -24.46
N THR A 350 14.33 6.57 -25.34
CA THR A 350 13.13 7.40 -25.46
C THR A 350 12.30 7.34 -24.17
N CYS A 351 12.05 6.14 -23.66
CA CYS A 351 11.28 5.94 -22.43
C CYS A 351 11.99 6.57 -21.23
N ASN A 352 13.27 6.27 -21.01
CA ASN A 352 13.97 6.66 -19.78
C ASN A 352 14.40 8.13 -19.79
N VAL A 353 14.74 8.70 -20.96
CA VAL A 353 15.18 10.10 -21.05
C VAL A 353 14.00 11.06 -21.09
N PHE A 354 12.96 10.81 -21.90
CA PHE A 354 11.86 11.78 -22.05
C PHE A 354 10.79 11.67 -20.97
N SER A 355 10.42 10.46 -20.53
CA SER A 355 9.34 10.26 -19.54
C SER A 355 9.52 11.09 -18.25
N PRO A 356 10.70 11.13 -17.60
CA PRO A 356 10.88 11.94 -16.40
C PRO A 356 10.83 13.45 -16.68
N GLN A 357 11.16 13.92 -17.89
CA GLN A 357 11.16 15.35 -18.20
C GLN A 357 9.75 15.94 -18.25
N PHE A 358 8.73 15.13 -18.54
CA PHE A 358 7.34 15.60 -18.45
C PHE A 358 6.93 15.99 -17.02
N MET A 359 7.62 15.48 -15.99
CA MET A 359 7.35 15.78 -14.59
C MET A 359 7.80 17.18 -14.15
N TRP A 360 8.55 17.91 -14.98
CA TRP A 360 8.82 19.34 -14.78
C TRP A 360 7.54 20.17 -14.89
N PHE A 361 6.61 19.77 -15.75
CA PHE A 361 5.34 20.47 -15.93
C PHE A 361 4.36 20.09 -14.83
N LYS A 362 4.10 21.03 -13.91
CA LYS A 362 3.18 20.81 -12.77
C LYS A 362 1.82 20.27 -13.19
N LYS A 363 1.25 20.74 -14.31
CA LYS A 363 -0.03 20.27 -14.86
C LYS A 363 -0.05 18.77 -15.15
N LEU A 364 1.08 18.24 -15.63
CA LEU A 364 1.25 16.81 -15.91
C LEU A 364 1.57 16.04 -14.63
N ARG A 365 2.49 16.57 -13.82
CA ARG A 365 2.92 15.95 -12.56
C ARG A 365 1.80 15.75 -11.54
N THR A 366 0.82 16.64 -11.48
CA THR A 366 -0.33 16.52 -10.56
C THR A 366 -1.53 15.80 -11.18
N SER A 367 -1.39 15.22 -12.37
CA SER A 367 -2.43 14.40 -13.00
C SER A 367 -2.21 12.92 -12.66
N ILE A 368 -3.18 12.32 -11.97
CA ILE A 368 -3.12 10.90 -11.57
C ILE A 368 -3.05 9.99 -12.80
N MET A 369 -3.88 10.28 -13.82
CA MET A 369 -3.93 9.47 -15.04
C MET A 369 -2.60 9.52 -15.80
N PHE A 370 -2.02 10.71 -15.92
CA PHE A 370 -0.73 10.87 -16.59
C PHE A 370 0.41 10.18 -15.83
N SER A 371 0.42 10.33 -14.50
CA SER A 371 1.42 9.69 -13.63
C SER A 371 1.36 8.16 -13.73
N PHE A 372 0.15 7.60 -13.80
CA PHE A 372 -0.07 6.16 -13.96
C PHE A 372 0.47 5.63 -15.30
N PHE A 373 0.24 6.35 -16.40
CA PHE A 373 0.76 5.94 -17.71
C PHE A 373 2.29 6.04 -17.75
N ILE A 374 2.84 7.16 -17.27
CA ILE A 374 4.30 7.36 -17.26
C ILE A 374 5.00 6.33 -16.39
N SER A 375 4.46 5.95 -15.24
CA SER A 375 5.09 4.94 -14.40
C SER A 375 5.16 3.55 -15.06
N ILE A 376 4.17 3.18 -15.90
CA ILE A 376 4.24 1.96 -16.71
C ILE A 376 5.34 2.09 -17.77
N VAL A 377 5.40 3.21 -18.49
CA VAL A 377 6.43 3.47 -19.52
C VAL A 377 7.83 3.42 -18.93
N VAL A 378 8.04 3.98 -17.74
CA VAL A 378 9.32 3.91 -17.01
C VAL A 378 9.71 2.47 -16.70
N ASN A 379 8.78 1.65 -16.21
CA ASN A 379 9.08 0.24 -15.89
C ASN A 379 9.45 -0.57 -17.15
N ILE A 380 8.80 -0.30 -18.29
CA ILE A 380 9.15 -0.91 -19.58
C ILE A 380 10.54 -0.45 -20.04
N GLY A 381 10.82 0.85 -19.97
CA GLY A 381 12.13 1.40 -20.33
C GLY A 381 13.26 0.83 -19.47
N MET A 382 13.04 0.67 -18.17
CA MET A 382 14.01 0.07 -17.24
C MET A 382 14.19 -1.44 -17.43
N TRP A 383 13.17 -2.15 -17.92
CA TRP A 383 13.36 -3.53 -18.35
C TRP A 383 14.26 -3.61 -19.60
N PHE A 384 14.00 -2.75 -20.58
CA PHE A 384 14.86 -2.64 -21.76
C PHE A 384 16.28 -2.20 -21.42
N GLU A 385 16.47 -1.34 -20.42
CA GLU A 385 17.81 -0.96 -19.95
C GLU A 385 18.65 -2.17 -19.58
N ARG A 386 18.11 -3.06 -18.74
CA ARG A 386 18.81 -4.30 -18.34
C ARG A 386 19.02 -5.24 -19.53
N PHE A 387 17.98 -5.44 -20.35
CA PHE A 387 18.07 -6.25 -21.55
C PHE A 387 19.16 -5.75 -22.52
N VAL A 388 19.20 -4.45 -22.76
CA VAL A 388 20.16 -3.81 -23.66
C VAL A 388 21.57 -3.95 -23.12
N ILE A 389 21.82 -3.61 -21.84
CA ILE A 389 23.16 -3.75 -21.25
C ILE A 389 23.66 -5.18 -21.42
N ILE A 390 22.81 -6.18 -21.14
CA ILE A 390 23.21 -7.59 -21.14
C ILE A 390 23.37 -8.11 -22.57
N VAL A 391 22.31 -8.11 -23.38
CA VAL A 391 22.30 -8.80 -24.67
C VAL A 391 23.14 -8.07 -25.72
N THR A 392 23.11 -6.73 -25.77
CA THR A 392 23.83 -5.98 -26.81
C THR A 392 25.35 -6.01 -26.65
N SER A 393 25.83 -6.27 -25.43
CA SER A 393 27.26 -6.38 -25.13
C SER A 393 27.77 -7.83 -25.26
N LEU A 394 26.88 -8.84 -25.18
CA LEU A 394 27.24 -10.26 -25.33
C LEU A 394 27.17 -10.75 -26.79
N HIS A 395 26.18 -10.33 -27.56
CA HIS A 395 25.99 -10.89 -28.91
C HIS A 395 27.02 -10.38 -29.94
N ARG A 396 27.73 -9.29 -29.61
CA ARG A 396 28.79 -8.66 -30.39
C ARG A 396 29.90 -8.22 -29.43
N ASP A 397 30.94 -9.03 -29.33
CA ASP A 397 32.09 -8.82 -28.45
C ASP A 397 33.41 -8.82 -29.27
N TYR A 398 34.52 -9.16 -28.62
CA TYR A 398 35.88 -9.16 -29.17
C TYR A 398 36.05 -9.91 -30.49
N LEU A 399 35.40 -11.06 -30.69
CA LEU A 399 35.68 -11.95 -31.83
C LEU A 399 34.50 -11.97 -32.82
N PRO A 400 34.66 -11.45 -34.06
CA PRO A 400 33.61 -11.49 -35.07
C PRO A 400 33.06 -12.88 -35.39
N SER A 401 33.85 -13.94 -35.21
CA SER A 401 33.41 -15.34 -35.42
C SER A 401 32.35 -15.81 -34.42
N SER A 402 32.28 -15.18 -33.24
CA SER A 402 31.37 -15.56 -32.15
C SER A 402 30.05 -14.77 -32.19
N TRP A 403 29.95 -13.79 -33.09
CA TRP A 403 28.81 -12.91 -33.24
C TRP A 403 27.54 -13.69 -33.60
N THR A 404 26.48 -13.49 -32.81
CA THR A 404 25.22 -14.22 -32.96
C THR A 404 23.99 -13.35 -32.67
N MET A 405 22.81 -13.94 -32.69
CA MET A 405 21.56 -13.28 -32.33
C MET A 405 20.92 -14.00 -31.14
N PHE A 406 20.13 -13.25 -30.39
CA PHE A 406 19.27 -13.74 -29.32
C PHE A 406 17.80 -13.48 -29.68
N SER A 407 16.98 -14.52 -29.56
CA SER A 407 15.52 -14.43 -29.66
C SER A 407 14.92 -15.25 -28.53
N PRO A 408 14.08 -14.67 -27.67
CA PRO A 408 13.46 -15.42 -26.59
C PRO A 408 12.49 -16.47 -27.15
N THR A 409 12.33 -17.58 -26.42
CA THR A 409 11.28 -18.56 -26.68
C THR A 409 10.03 -18.23 -25.87
N PHE A 410 8.93 -18.96 -26.12
CA PHE A 410 7.71 -18.81 -25.35
C PHE A 410 7.91 -19.11 -23.86
N VAL A 411 8.91 -19.92 -23.52
CA VAL A 411 9.19 -20.34 -22.14
C VAL A 411 9.87 -19.23 -21.36
N ASP A 412 10.79 -18.49 -21.98
CA ASP A 412 11.41 -17.28 -21.38
C ASP A 412 10.33 -16.26 -20.98
N ILE A 413 9.41 -16.00 -21.91
CA ILE A 413 8.28 -15.09 -21.72
C ILE A 413 7.31 -15.64 -20.68
N GLY A 414 7.05 -16.97 -20.70
CA GLY A 414 6.11 -17.61 -19.80
C GLY A 414 6.55 -17.60 -18.34
N ILE A 415 7.83 -17.80 -18.07
CA ILE A 415 8.39 -17.65 -16.73
C ILE A 415 8.26 -16.19 -16.26
N PHE A 416 8.57 -15.21 -17.12
CA PHE A 416 8.45 -13.80 -16.76
C PHE A 416 7.00 -13.40 -16.40
N ILE A 417 6.04 -13.73 -17.26
CA ILE A 417 4.60 -13.52 -16.99
C ILE A 417 4.18 -14.26 -15.72
N GLY A 418 4.71 -15.46 -15.51
CA GLY A 418 4.55 -16.24 -14.28
C GLY A 418 4.93 -15.48 -13.03
N THR A 419 6.11 -14.86 -13.01
CA THR A 419 6.58 -14.06 -11.87
C THR A 419 5.73 -12.82 -11.62
N ILE A 420 5.21 -12.17 -12.68
CA ILE A 420 4.25 -11.06 -12.55
C ILE A 420 2.95 -11.56 -11.92
N GLY A 421 2.44 -12.70 -12.39
CA GLY A 421 1.26 -13.36 -11.82
C GLY A 421 1.46 -13.67 -10.33
N PHE A 422 2.60 -14.26 -9.97
CA PHE A 422 2.91 -14.62 -8.59
C PHE A 422 3.04 -13.40 -7.68
N PHE A 423 3.70 -12.33 -8.16
CA PHE A 423 3.77 -11.06 -7.46
C PHE A 423 2.37 -10.52 -7.12
N PHE A 424 1.46 -10.47 -8.11
CA PHE A 424 0.10 -9.98 -7.87
C PHE A 424 -0.72 -10.91 -6.99
N VAL A 425 -0.55 -12.23 -7.07
CA VAL A 425 -1.18 -13.19 -6.14
C VAL A 425 -0.79 -12.85 -4.70
N LEU A 426 0.51 -12.70 -4.41
CA LEU A 426 0.99 -12.37 -3.07
C LEU A 426 0.51 -10.99 -2.61
N PHE A 427 0.63 -9.98 -3.47
CA PHE A 427 0.26 -8.60 -3.14
C PHE A 427 -1.26 -8.44 -2.91
N LEU A 428 -2.10 -9.11 -3.71
CA LEU A 428 -3.56 -9.07 -3.55
C LEU A 428 -4.03 -9.82 -2.30
N LEU A 429 -3.37 -10.93 -1.94
CA LEU A 429 -3.63 -11.61 -0.66
C LEU A 429 -3.24 -10.71 0.52
N TYR A 430 -2.06 -10.09 0.45
CA TYR A 430 -1.58 -9.14 1.44
C TYR A 430 -2.56 -7.97 1.62
N ALA A 431 -3.02 -7.34 0.54
CA ALA A 431 -3.94 -6.21 0.60
C ALA A 431 -5.29 -6.52 1.27
N ARG A 432 -5.62 -7.81 1.47
CA ARG A 432 -6.85 -8.29 2.11
C ARG A 432 -6.64 -8.82 3.52
N THR A 433 -5.44 -9.29 3.86
CA THR A 433 -5.15 -9.93 5.15
C THR A 433 -4.27 -9.09 6.06
N PHE A 434 -3.62 -8.05 5.53
CA PHE A 434 -2.75 -7.17 6.29
C PHE A 434 -3.25 -5.72 6.21
N PRO A 435 -2.93 -4.88 7.22
CA PRO A 435 -3.18 -3.45 7.15
C PRO A 435 -2.24 -2.83 6.12
N VAL A 436 -2.81 -2.25 5.05
CA VAL A 436 -2.07 -1.64 3.93
C VAL A 436 -1.43 -0.30 4.28
N ILE A 437 -1.91 0.36 5.34
CA ILE A 437 -1.37 1.61 5.90
C ILE A 437 -0.97 1.34 7.36
N ALA A 438 0.18 1.88 7.78
CA ALA A 438 0.64 1.80 9.17
C ALA A 438 -0.20 2.72 10.06
N GLN A 439 -1.15 2.17 10.80
CA GLN A 439 -2.07 2.95 11.63
C GLN A 439 -1.31 3.64 12.77
N ALA A 440 -0.36 2.94 13.38
CA ALA A 440 0.50 3.47 14.43
C ALA A 440 1.17 4.79 14.00
N GLU A 441 1.74 4.81 12.79
CA GLU A 441 2.45 5.98 12.27
C GLU A 441 1.51 7.10 11.85
N VAL A 442 0.44 6.78 11.10
CA VAL A 442 -0.49 7.81 10.60
C VAL A 442 -1.18 8.57 11.73
N LYS A 443 -1.51 7.89 12.83
CA LYS A 443 -2.09 8.54 14.01
C LYS A 443 -1.15 9.60 14.60
N THR A 444 0.17 9.38 14.61
CA THR A 444 1.12 10.40 15.14
C THR A 444 1.13 11.70 14.34
N ILE A 445 0.81 11.64 13.04
CA ILE A 445 0.80 12.82 12.16
C ILE A 445 -0.57 13.44 11.99
N LEU A 446 -1.66 12.82 12.48
CA LEU A 446 -3.03 13.32 12.31
C LEU A 446 -3.21 14.71 12.93
N LYS A 447 -2.80 14.87 14.19
CA LYS A 447 -2.85 16.16 14.89
C LYS A 447 -1.92 17.19 14.26
N ALA A 448 -0.77 16.76 13.74
CA ALA A 448 0.20 17.66 13.12
C ALA A 448 -0.27 18.12 11.73
N SER A 449 -0.67 17.21 10.85
CA SER A 449 -0.80 17.49 9.41
C SER A 449 -2.17 17.14 8.80
N GLY A 450 -3.19 16.88 9.62
CA GLY A 450 -4.57 16.69 9.16
C GLY A 450 -5.26 18.01 8.81
N ASP A 451 -6.12 17.98 7.80
CA ASP A 451 -6.85 19.15 7.27
C ASP A 451 -7.56 19.94 8.37
N ARG A 452 -8.30 19.24 9.25
CA ARG A 452 -8.98 19.81 10.43
C ARG A 452 -8.06 20.65 11.31
N TYR A 453 -6.92 20.10 11.71
CA TYR A 453 -6.01 20.76 12.64
C TYR A 453 -5.28 21.93 11.98
N LYS A 454 -5.05 21.87 10.66
CA LYS A 454 -4.48 23.01 9.92
C LYS A 454 -5.47 24.16 9.78
N LYS A 455 -6.75 23.89 9.51
CA LYS A 455 -7.81 24.91 9.52
C LYS A 455 -7.94 25.56 10.90
N LEU A 456 -8.00 24.76 11.96
CA LEU A 456 -8.07 25.26 13.34
C LEU A 456 -6.89 26.18 13.68
N ARG A 457 -5.67 25.83 13.29
CA ARG A 457 -4.48 26.69 13.50
C ARG A 457 -4.50 27.96 12.66
N ALA A 458 -5.01 27.90 11.43
CA ALA A 458 -5.13 29.08 10.59
C ALA A 458 -6.15 30.08 11.17
N GLU A 459 -7.20 29.58 11.84
CA GLU A 459 -8.25 30.39 12.45
C GLU A 459 -7.88 30.91 13.85
N HIS A 460 -7.26 30.09 14.70
CA HIS A 460 -7.08 30.37 16.13
C HIS A 460 -5.61 30.50 16.58
N GLY A 461 -4.66 30.39 15.65
CA GLY A 461 -3.22 30.35 15.97
C GLY A 461 -2.77 29.03 16.60
N ASP A 462 -1.51 28.98 17.05
CA ASP A 462 -0.87 27.75 17.57
C ASP A 462 -1.21 27.42 19.04
N HIS A 463 -2.20 28.11 19.64
CA HIS A 463 -2.61 27.91 21.03
C HIS A 463 -3.54 26.69 21.18
N VAL A 464 -3.34 25.93 22.27
CA VAL A 464 -3.81 24.53 22.43
C VAL A 464 -5.30 24.44 22.84
N ASP A 465 -5.97 25.58 23.04
CA ASP A 465 -7.24 25.66 23.79
C ASP A 465 -8.50 25.39 22.95
N HIS A 466 -8.37 25.05 21.66
CA HIS A 466 -9.51 24.97 20.73
C HIS A 466 -9.80 23.58 20.16
N VAL A 467 -9.20 22.52 20.71
CA VAL A 467 -9.45 21.14 20.27
C VAL A 467 -10.44 20.47 21.21
N ASN A 468 -11.69 20.27 20.76
CA ASN A 468 -12.62 19.37 21.44
C ASN A 468 -11.98 17.96 21.53
N PRO A 469 -11.72 17.42 22.75
CA PRO A 469 -10.98 16.17 22.93
C PRO A 469 -11.70 14.93 22.40
N ASN A 470 -13.02 15.02 22.16
CA ASN A 470 -13.85 13.93 21.68
C ASN A 470 -14.46 14.27 20.31
N PRO A 471 -13.75 14.00 19.20
CA PRO A 471 -14.34 14.15 17.90
C PRO A 471 -15.23 12.93 17.62
N VAL A 472 -16.53 13.14 17.46
CA VAL A 472 -17.48 12.11 17.03
C VAL A 472 -17.09 11.68 15.61
N GLY A 473 -16.78 10.38 15.44
CA GLY A 473 -16.45 9.83 14.12
C GLY A 473 -17.66 9.89 13.20
N LYS A 474 -17.45 10.17 11.92
CA LYS A 474 -18.52 10.00 10.91
C LYS A 474 -18.63 8.52 10.58
N GLU A 475 -19.85 8.04 10.37
CA GLU A 475 -20.08 6.70 9.83
C GLU A 475 -19.31 6.49 8.51
N PRO A 476 -18.77 5.29 8.27
CA PRO A 476 -17.95 5.01 7.11
C PRO A 476 -18.73 5.21 5.80
N ALA A 477 -18.03 5.66 4.75
CA ALA A 477 -18.57 5.59 3.40
C ALA A 477 -18.72 4.11 3.02
N VAL A 478 -19.97 3.63 2.97
CA VAL A 478 -20.31 2.31 2.44
C VAL A 478 -19.65 2.16 1.07
N ASN A 479 -19.00 1.01 0.82
CA ASN A 479 -18.54 0.60 -0.51
C ASN A 479 -19.72 0.58 -1.49
N LYS A 480 -20.08 1.71 -2.08
CA LYS A 480 -21.10 1.77 -3.12
C LYS A 480 -20.52 1.12 -4.35
N ALA A 481 -21.14 0.02 -4.76
CA ALA A 481 -20.96 -0.52 -6.10
C ALA A 481 -21.55 0.49 -7.09
N GLU A 482 -20.73 1.35 -7.68
CA GLU A 482 -21.17 2.13 -8.83
C GLU A 482 -21.28 1.18 -10.04
N GLY A 483 -22.52 1.03 -10.52
CA GLY A 483 -22.85 0.21 -11.67
C GLY A 483 -24.28 0.47 -12.14
N TRP A 484 -24.39 1.41 -13.07
CA TRP A 484 -25.52 1.71 -13.93
C TRP A 484 -26.41 0.50 -14.25
N ILE A 485 -27.62 0.44 -13.68
CA ILE A 485 -28.76 -0.31 -14.24
C ILE A 485 -30.01 0.56 -14.13
N LYS A 486 -30.73 0.63 -15.25
CA LYS A 486 -31.91 1.46 -15.49
C LYS A 486 -33.02 1.18 -14.47
N ARG A 487 -33.67 2.29 -14.09
CA ARG A 487 -35.00 2.37 -13.49
C ARG A 487 -35.97 1.45 -14.26
N GLY A 488 -36.55 0.46 -13.58
CA GLY A 488 -37.52 -0.48 -14.14
C GLY A 488 -38.04 -1.41 -13.04
N GLU A 489 -39.24 -1.10 -12.59
CA GLU A 489 -40.20 -1.90 -11.80
C GLU A 489 -39.80 -3.34 -11.43
N PHE A 490 -39.72 -3.62 -10.13
CA PHE A 490 -40.30 -4.84 -9.56
C PHE A 490 -40.59 -4.62 -8.06
N GLU A 491 -41.86 -4.78 -7.70
CA GLU A 491 -42.40 -4.66 -6.35
C GLU A 491 -42.06 -5.87 -5.46
N ALA A 492 -42.05 -5.58 -4.15
CA ALA A 492 -42.45 -6.41 -3.01
C ALA A 492 -41.48 -7.48 -2.44
N LYS A 493 -40.78 -7.13 -1.34
CA LYS A 493 -41.18 -7.44 0.06
C LYS A 493 -40.08 -7.11 1.09
N ARG A 494 -40.44 -6.18 1.99
CA ARG A 494 -40.07 -6.01 3.43
C ARG A 494 -38.61 -6.16 3.87
N GLU A 495 -37.97 -5.04 4.18
CA GLU A 495 -37.02 -4.88 5.30
C GLU A 495 -37.22 -3.47 5.89
N HIS A 496 -37.43 -3.40 7.21
CA HIS A 496 -37.71 -2.19 7.99
C HIS A 496 -36.46 -1.27 8.00
N GLU A 497 -36.63 0.02 7.67
CA GLU A 497 -35.66 1.06 8.04
C GLU A 497 -35.92 1.45 9.51
N PRO A 498 -34.92 1.40 10.42
CA PRO A 498 -35.10 1.82 11.80
C PRO A 498 -35.22 3.35 11.90
N THR A 499 -36.31 3.82 12.49
CA THR A 499 -36.62 5.26 12.65
C THR A 499 -36.04 5.91 13.92
N THR A 500 -35.16 5.22 14.65
CA THR A 500 -34.69 5.67 15.98
C THR A 500 -33.18 5.94 16.06
N HIS A 501 -32.81 7.13 16.54
CA HIS A 501 -31.42 7.49 16.89
C HIS A 501 -31.10 7.05 18.33
N THR A 502 -31.04 5.73 18.57
CA THR A 502 -30.81 5.15 19.91
C THR A 502 -29.33 4.90 20.24
N GLU A 503 -28.44 5.83 19.88
CA GLU A 503 -27.04 5.80 20.31
C GLU A 503 -26.88 6.58 21.63
N GLY A 504 -27.19 5.93 22.75
CA GLY A 504 -27.03 6.52 24.08
C GLY A 504 -27.93 5.96 25.18
N LEU A 505 -28.89 5.10 24.82
CA LEU A 505 -29.83 4.47 25.74
C LEU A 505 -29.44 3.00 25.94
N THR A 506 -29.39 2.54 27.19
CA THR A 506 -29.08 1.16 27.56
C THR A 506 -30.11 0.24 26.94
N ASN A 507 -29.83 -0.55 25.89
CA ASN A 507 -30.83 -1.49 25.38
C ASN A 507 -30.30 -2.70 24.61
N SER A 508 -30.98 -3.83 24.85
CA SER A 508 -30.90 -5.08 24.09
C SER A 508 -31.68 -4.96 22.76
N GLU A 509 -31.43 -5.85 21.78
CA GLU A 509 -32.19 -5.88 20.51
C GLU A 509 -33.72 -5.93 20.74
N ILE A 510 -34.17 -6.59 21.80
CA ILE A 510 -35.59 -6.74 22.18
C ILE A 510 -36.25 -5.39 22.55
N ASP A 511 -35.50 -4.49 23.18
CA ASP A 511 -36.05 -3.21 23.63
C ASP A 511 -36.21 -2.22 22.46
N ARG A 512 -35.43 -2.38 21.37
CA ARG A 512 -35.60 -1.58 20.14
C ARG A 512 -36.89 -1.93 19.40
N ASP A 513 -37.18 -3.22 19.23
CA ASP A 513 -38.40 -3.68 18.58
C ASP A 513 -39.65 -3.15 19.31
N LYS A 514 -39.62 -3.12 20.65
CA LYS A 514 -40.72 -2.59 21.47
C LYS A 514 -40.89 -1.08 21.36
N ILE A 515 -39.79 -0.33 21.18
CA ILE A 515 -39.86 1.12 20.95
C ILE A 515 -40.50 1.39 19.59
N ASP A 516 -40.13 0.64 18.55
CA ASP A 516 -40.73 0.79 17.22
C ASP A 516 -42.23 0.44 17.24
N GLU A 517 -42.63 -0.63 17.94
CA GLU A 517 -44.05 -0.96 18.16
C GLU A 517 -44.81 0.17 18.90
N MET A 518 -44.19 0.76 19.93
CA MET A 518 -44.75 1.91 20.64
C MET A 518 -44.92 3.11 19.71
N LEU A 519 -43.90 3.49 18.94
CA LEU A 519 -43.93 4.64 18.03
C LEU A 519 -44.98 4.47 16.93
N HIS A 520 -45.15 3.26 16.39
CA HIS A 520 -46.23 2.96 15.45
C HIS A 520 -47.62 3.17 16.06
N ARG A 521 -47.78 2.98 17.37
CA ARG A 521 -49.05 3.21 18.08
C ARG A 521 -49.28 4.68 18.41
N ILE A 522 -48.28 5.37 18.96
CA ILE A 522 -48.45 6.75 19.45
C ILE A 522 -48.31 7.81 18.35
N GLY A 523 -47.73 7.44 17.20
CA GLY A 523 -47.46 8.30 16.06
C GLY A 523 -45.95 8.46 15.82
N ILE A 524 -45.55 8.51 14.55
CA ILE A 524 -44.15 8.73 14.12
C ILE A 524 -44.00 10.19 13.73
N PHE A 525 -43.03 10.87 14.33
CA PHE A 525 -42.71 12.26 14.02
C PHE A 525 -41.96 12.36 12.69
N ASP A 526 -42.43 13.22 11.78
CA ASP A 526 -41.74 13.52 10.52
C ASP A 526 -41.16 14.95 10.54
N PRO A 527 -39.82 15.11 10.61
CA PRO A 527 -39.18 16.43 10.64
C PRO A 527 -39.35 17.24 9.34
N GLY A 528 -39.83 16.64 8.26
CA GLY A 528 -40.14 17.33 7.00
C GLY A 528 -41.52 18.00 6.98
N THR A 529 -42.47 17.54 7.79
CA THR A 529 -43.85 18.04 7.82
C THR A 529 -44.32 18.57 9.17
N GLU A 530 -43.63 18.21 10.25
CA GLU A 530 -44.02 18.53 11.63
C GLU A 530 -42.91 19.33 12.34
N SER A 531 -43.30 20.21 13.26
CA SER A 531 -42.40 20.91 14.17
C SER A 531 -42.48 20.28 15.56
N ALA A 532 -41.34 20.05 16.21
CA ALA A 532 -41.30 19.50 17.56
C ALA A 532 -41.93 20.46 18.58
N ASP A 533 -42.66 19.90 19.55
CA ASP A 533 -43.24 20.64 20.67
C ASP A 533 -42.21 20.87 21.78
N ASP A 534 -42.42 21.89 22.62
CA ASP A 534 -41.59 22.17 23.79
C ASP A 534 -42.01 21.27 24.97
N LEU A 535 -41.43 20.07 25.05
CA LEU A 535 -41.81 19.07 26.05
C LEU A 535 -41.47 19.50 27.48
N GLN A 536 -40.64 20.54 27.67
CA GLN A 536 -40.31 21.09 29.00
C GLN A 536 -41.51 21.69 29.72
N LYS A 537 -42.64 21.91 29.03
CA LYS A 537 -43.92 22.32 29.66
C LYS A 537 -44.60 21.19 30.43
N LEU A 538 -44.17 19.93 30.26
CA LEU A 538 -44.65 18.80 31.03
C LEU A 538 -43.92 18.71 32.37
N ASN A 539 -44.66 18.37 33.43
CA ASN A 539 -44.07 18.30 34.77
C ASN A 539 -42.99 17.21 34.86
N GLY A 540 -41.82 17.54 35.42
CA GLY A 540 -40.69 16.61 35.49
C GLY A 540 -39.88 16.44 34.19
N VAL A 541 -40.20 17.18 33.11
CA VAL A 541 -39.38 17.24 31.89
C VAL A 541 -38.47 18.46 31.94
N GLY A 542 -37.18 18.24 32.23
CA GLY A 542 -36.13 19.25 32.04
C GLY A 542 -35.41 19.10 30.69
N PRO A 543 -34.45 19.98 30.35
CA PRO A 543 -33.73 19.95 29.06
C PRO A 543 -33.06 18.60 28.75
N VAL A 544 -32.55 17.92 29.78
CA VAL A 544 -31.91 16.59 29.63
C VAL A 544 -32.94 15.50 29.36
N MET A 545 -34.12 15.59 29.98
CA MET A 545 -35.19 14.59 29.79
C MET A 545 -35.84 14.73 28.42
N GLU A 546 -36.06 15.97 27.95
CA GLU A 546 -36.54 16.25 26.60
C GLU A 546 -35.59 15.66 25.53
N GLN A 547 -34.28 15.84 25.69
CA GLN A 547 -33.30 15.21 24.80
C GLN A 547 -33.39 13.68 24.81
N ARG A 548 -33.64 13.06 25.96
CA ARG A 548 -33.81 11.61 26.09
C ARG A 548 -35.11 11.13 25.42
N LEU A 549 -36.20 11.88 25.52
CA LEU A 549 -37.46 11.58 24.82
C LEU A 549 -37.29 11.68 23.29
N HIS A 550 -36.56 12.69 22.81
CA HIS A 550 -36.22 12.84 21.38
C HIS A 550 -35.41 11.64 20.86
N GLN A 551 -34.46 11.12 21.65
CA GLN A 551 -33.69 9.92 21.29
C GLN A 551 -34.56 8.67 21.12
N VAL A 552 -35.70 8.58 21.82
CA VAL A 552 -36.66 7.47 21.71
C VAL A 552 -37.75 7.75 20.65
N GLY A 553 -37.72 8.90 19.97
CA GLY A 553 -38.65 9.22 18.89
C GLY A 553 -39.91 10.00 19.32
N ILE A 554 -39.97 10.50 20.55
CA ILE A 554 -41.11 11.26 21.08
C ILE A 554 -40.79 12.76 21.02
N TYR A 555 -41.45 13.51 20.15
CA TYR A 555 -41.20 14.93 19.88
C TYR A 555 -42.42 15.84 20.05
N THR A 556 -43.63 15.28 20.16
CA THR A 556 -44.88 16.07 20.17
C THR A 556 -45.78 15.73 21.36
N TYR A 557 -46.60 16.69 21.81
CA TYR A 557 -47.65 16.46 22.79
C TYR A 557 -48.68 15.43 22.29
N ALA A 558 -48.89 15.34 20.98
CA ALA A 558 -49.76 14.33 20.38
C ALA A 558 -49.27 12.91 20.69
N GLN A 559 -47.97 12.65 20.53
CA GLN A 559 -47.37 11.35 20.89
C GLN A 559 -47.49 11.09 22.40
N VAL A 560 -47.16 12.07 23.24
CA VAL A 560 -47.24 11.93 24.71
C VAL A 560 -48.68 11.65 25.19
N SER A 561 -49.68 12.30 24.58
CA SER A 561 -51.09 12.10 24.93
C SER A 561 -51.60 10.67 24.72
N ASN A 562 -50.93 9.90 23.85
CA ASN A 562 -51.29 8.54 23.47
C ASN A 562 -50.49 7.45 24.19
N LEU A 563 -49.59 7.80 25.11
CA LEU A 563 -48.78 6.83 25.85
C LEU A 563 -49.64 5.96 26.78
N SER A 564 -49.47 4.65 26.72
CA SER A 564 -50.12 3.69 27.61
C SER A 564 -49.28 3.42 28.88
N PHE A 565 -49.88 2.74 29.86
CA PHE A 565 -49.14 2.30 31.05
C PHE A 565 -47.93 1.40 30.72
N GLU A 566 -48.05 0.57 29.68
CA GLU A 566 -46.98 -0.30 29.19
C GLU A 566 -45.83 0.53 28.59
N ASP A 567 -46.16 1.63 27.90
CA ASP A 567 -45.14 2.54 27.34
C ASP A 567 -44.35 3.24 28.44
N TYR A 568 -45.01 3.69 29.49
CA TYR A 568 -44.30 4.27 30.64
C TYR A 568 -43.36 3.27 31.30
N THR A 569 -43.73 1.99 31.36
CA THR A 569 -42.88 0.92 31.89
C THR A 569 -41.69 0.63 30.97
N LEU A 570 -41.90 0.72 29.65
CA LEU A 570 -40.84 0.60 28.66
C LEU A 570 -39.88 1.79 28.77
N LEU A 571 -40.38 3.02 28.78
CA LEU A 571 -39.59 4.24 28.90
C LEU A 571 -38.79 4.29 30.20
N ASP A 572 -39.37 3.85 31.33
CA ASP A 572 -38.66 3.76 32.62
C ASP A 572 -37.48 2.78 32.59
N ARG A 573 -37.58 1.72 31.79
CA ARG A 573 -36.50 0.75 31.61
C ARG A 573 -35.39 1.28 30.69
N VAL A 574 -35.77 2.01 29.66
CA VAL A 574 -34.88 2.43 28.56
C VAL A 574 -34.18 3.76 28.87
N ILE A 575 -34.89 4.68 29.49
CA ILE A 575 -34.42 6.02 29.81
C ILE A 575 -33.91 6.02 31.24
N GLU A 576 -32.62 6.25 31.42
CA GLU A 576 -32.02 6.43 32.74
C GLU A 576 -32.71 7.59 33.49
N ASN A 577 -32.94 7.46 34.80
CA ASN A 577 -33.57 8.49 35.64
C ASN A 577 -34.94 9.00 35.11
N PHE A 578 -35.74 8.13 34.50
CA PHE A 578 -37.09 8.48 34.07
C PHE A 578 -37.97 8.89 35.28
N PRO A 579 -38.86 9.90 35.15
CA PRO A 579 -39.63 10.40 36.29
C PRO A 579 -40.60 9.34 36.82
N THR A 580 -40.59 9.13 38.15
CA THR A 580 -41.57 8.29 38.85
C THR A 580 -42.97 8.86 38.70
N ALA A 581 -44.01 8.03 38.86
CA ALA A 581 -45.41 8.44 38.71
C ALA A 581 -45.77 9.69 39.54
N ASP A 582 -45.23 9.80 40.76
CA ASP A 582 -45.45 10.95 41.66
C ASP A 582 -44.83 12.26 41.13
N ASN A 583 -43.66 12.18 40.47
CA ASN A 583 -42.95 13.35 39.92
C ASN A 583 -43.43 13.73 38.51
N ARG A 584 -43.92 12.75 37.74
CA ARG A 584 -44.43 12.93 36.39
C ARG A 584 -45.81 13.58 36.36
N GLY A 585 -46.65 13.27 37.35
CA GLY A 585 -48.10 13.51 37.27
C GLY A 585 -48.72 12.77 36.09
N ASP A 586 -49.90 13.25 35.64
CA ASP A 586 -50.56 12.73 34.45
C ASP A 586 -50.08 13.47 33.19
N TRP A 587 -49.02 12.97 32.56
CA TRP A 587 -48.49 13.50 31.29
C TRP A 587 -49.51 13.41 30.15
N ASN A 588 -50.37 12.39 30.13
CA ASN A 588 -51.38 12.27 29.09
C ASN A 588 -52.40 13.39 29.19
N GLN A 589 -52.87 13.71 30.41
CA GLN A 589 -53.77 14.83 30.63
C GLN A 589 -53.11 16.17 30.30
N GLN A 590 -51.88 16.40 30.78
CA GLN A 590 -51.13 17.64 30.50
C GLN A 590 -50.88 17.82 28.99
N ALA A 591 -50.49 16.76 28.29
CA ALA A 591 -50.27 16.81 26.85
C ALA A 591 -51.56 17.06 26.06
N ASN A 592 -52.70 16.51 26.51
CA ASN A 592 -54.00 16.81 25.91
C ASN A 592 -54.41 18.29 26.09
N GLU A 593 -54.14 18.88 27.24
CA GLU A 593 -54.39 20.30 27.48
C GLU A 593 -53.47 21.19 26.63
N LEU A 594 -52.19 20.81 26.47
CA LEU A 594 -51.21 21.55 25.68
C LEU A 594 -51.42 21.40 24.17
N LYS A 595 -51.90 20.26 23.69
CA LYS A 595 -52.25 20.04 22.27
C LYS A 595 -53.43 20.90 21.81
N SER A 596 -54.26 21.37 22.73
CA SER A 596 -55.43 22.22 22.45
C SER A 596 -55.14 23.72 22.41
N LYS A 597 -53.89 24.13 22.69
CA LYS A 597 -53.39 25.51 22.66
C LYS A 597 -52.46 25.71 21.47
#